data_AF-A0A6N7BET7-F1
#
_entry.id   AF-A0A6N7BET7-F1
#
_cell.length_a   1.000
_cell.length_b   1.000
_cell.length_c   1.000
_cell.angle_alpha   90.00
_cell.angle_beta   90.00
_cell.angle_gamma   90.00
#
_symmetry.space_group_name_H-M   'P 1'
#
loop_
_entity.id
_entity.type
_entity.pdbx_description
1 polymer ?
#
loop_
_entity_poly.entity_id
_entity_poly.type
_entity_poly.pdbx_seq_one_letter_code
_entity_poly.pdbx_strand_id
1 'polypeptide(L)'
;MKKHFGFKSDKQVFRILITETDKLVIETRDTTTKEVSFHCYDLQTGDCVFSNYQLEEKTWLGIEAIYKDVIYFHKFPKPDLPGHKEIIALDIASQKVLWHNNENAFLFAYQDKVYSFTQGFEDRYFLTLDYLSGEQKENLGSDYTLVNSLRAESDNAKDWSVYVYPELNLSTADEATKQTILSFTRSFSVKGEIEWASINELLMFSFHAKEKDEKLTNRFVALNKNSTKTIVAETLNENVTALLTDSFFVYKDFLFILKEKNEVVVYVLRQDQD
;
A
#
# COMPACT_ATOMS: atom_id res chain seq x y z
N MET A 1 -11.99 12.46 13.96
CA MET A 1 -11.78 12.06 12.56
C MET A 1 -12.31 13.12 11.60
N LYS A 2 -11.47 13.60 10.67
CA LYS A 2 -11.82 14.61 9.65
C LYS A 2 -11.14 14.23 8.33
N LYS A 3 -11.82 14.46 7.20
CA LYS A 3 -11.20 14.29 5.87
C LYS A 3 -10.01 15.25 5.76
N HIS A 4 -8.85 14.71 5.37
CA HIS A 4 -7.60 15.43 5.24
C HIS A 4 -7.40 15.87 3.78
N PHE A 5 -7.14 14.91 2.89
CA PHE A 5 -7.08 15.12 1.45
C PHE A 5 -7.62 13.88 0.71
N GLY A 6 -7.67 13.95 -0.61
CA GLY A 6 -7.99 12.81 -1.45
C GLY A 6 -7.22 12.87 -2.76
N PHE A 7 -6.85 11.70 -3.26
CA PHE A 7 -6.32 11.48 -4.59
C PHE A 7 -7.38 10.83 -5.45
N LYS A 8 -7.59 11.33 -6.68
CA LYS A 8 -8.48 10.72 -7.65
C LYS A 8 -7.83 10.67 -9.02
N SER A 9 -7.99 9.54 -9.69
CA SER A 9 -7.41 9.27 -11.00
C SER A 9 -8.44 8.63 -11.93
N ASP A 10 -8.27 8.81 -13.23
CA ASP A 10 -8.94 8.04 -14.27
C ASP A 10 -8.34 6.62 -14.41
N LYS A 11 -7.05 6.49 -14.08
CA LYS A 11 -6.33 5.22 -13.96
C LYS A 11 -6.64 4.48 -12.66
N GLN A 12 -6.56 3.15 -12.70
CA GLN A 12 -6.75 2.30 -11.52
C GLN A 12 -5.56 2.44 -10.56
N VAL A 13 -5.82 2.62 -9.27
CA VAL A 13 -4.82 2.48 -8.19
C VAL A 13 -4.39 1.02 -8.12
N PHE A 14 -3.10 0.80 -8.33
CA PHE A 14 -2.49 -0.52 -8.36
C PHE A 14 -1.71 -0.82 -7.09
N ARG A 15 -1.08 0.21 -6.49
CA ARG A 15 -0.35 0.08 -5.24
C ARG A 15 -0.40 1.36 -4.42
N ILE A 16 -0.42 1.21 -3.10
CA ILE A 16 -0.29 2.26 -2.10
C ILE A 16 0.88 1.87 -1.20
N LEU A 17 1.85 2.77 -1.02
CA LEU A 17 3.01 2.60 -0.15
C LEU A 17 3.22 3.87 0.66
N ILE A 18 3.80 3.74 1.85
CA ILE A 18 4.13 4.88 2.72
C ILE A 18 5.63 4.84 3.02
N THR A 19 6.29 6.00 2.88
CA THR A 19 7.72 6.14 3.17
C THR A 19 7.96 6.25 4.68
N GLU A 20 9.21 6.06 5.11
CA GLU A 20 9.60 6.25 6.52
C GLU A 20 9.43 7.70 7.01
N THR A 21 9.35 8.65 6.07
CA THR A 21 9.17 10.08 6.34
C THR A 21 7.72 10.55 6.10
N ASP A 22 6.76 9.64 6.17
CA ASP A 22 5.33 9.92 6.08
C ASP A 22 4.89 10.49 4.72
N LYS A 23 5.43 9.99 3.61
CA LYS A 23 4.92 10.30 2.28
C LYS A 23 4.09 9.15 1.73
N LEU A 24 2.91 9.46 1.21
CA LEU A 24 2.04 8.53 0.50
C LEU A 24 2.48 8.43 -0.96
N VAL A 25 2.92 7.26 -1.39
CA VAL A 25 3.23 6.94 -2.79
C VAL A 25 2.13 6.05 -3.38
N ILE A 26 1.60 6.47 -4.52
CA ILE A 26 0.53 5.77 -5.24
C ILE A 26 1.02 5.41 -6.63
N GLU A 27 0.94 4.12 -6.97
CA GLU A 27 1.09 3.63 -8.34
C GLU A 27 -0.30 3.49 -8.97
N THR A 28 -0.51 4.14 -10.11
CA THR A 28 -1.72 3.96 -10.92
C THR A 28 -1.39 3.33 -12.27
N ARG A 29 -2.37 2.60 -12.83
CA ARG A 29 -2.27 1.95 -14.14
C ARG A 29 -3.50 2.20 -14.99
N ASP A 30 -3.27 2.59 -16.23
CA ASP A 30 -4.30 2.64 -17.25
C ASP A 30 -4.69 1.21 -17.65
N THR A 31 -5.96 0.86 -17.52
CA THR A 31 -6.44 -0.50 -17.80
C THR A 31 -6.47 -0.84 -19.29
N THR A 32 -6.42 0.16 -20.16
CA THR A 32 -6.40 0.06 -21.63
C THR A 32 -4.97 0.08 -22.16
N THR A 33 -4.22 1.16 -21.89
CA THR A 33 -2.87 1.36 -22.44
C THR A 33 -1.78 0.62 -21.65
N LYS A 34 -2.10 0.17 -20.43
CA LYS A 34 -1.17 -0.43 -19.46
C LYS A 34 -0.10 0.54 -18.96
N GLU A 35 -0.20 1.83 -19.29
CA GLU A 35 0.72 2.83 -18.79
C GLU A 35 0.61 3.00 -17.27
N VAL A 36 1.76 3.10 -16.63
CA VAL A 36 1.95 3.30 -15.20
C VAL A 36 2.21 4.77 -14.93
N SER A 37 1.73 5.28 -13.81
CA SER A 37 2.02 6.62 -13.32
C SER A 37 2.18 6.60 -11.81
N PHE A 38 3.04 7.49 -11.31
CA PHE A 38 3.38 7.58 -9.90
C PHE A 38 2.98 8.93 -9.34
N HIS A 39 2.49 8.92 -8.11
CA HIS A 39 2.07 10.11 -7.39
C HIS A 39 2.63 10.04 -5.97
N CYS A 40 2.99 11.18 -5.41
CA CYS A 40 3.50 11.27 -4.05
C CYS A 40 2.89 12.49 -3.35
N TYR A 41 2.42 12.28 -2.12
CA TYR A 41 1.83 13.29 -1.25
C TYR A 41 2.52 13.26 0.11
N ASP A 42 2.74 14.43 0.70
CA ASP A 42 3.14 14.53 2.10
C ASP A 42 1.91 14.27 2.99
N LEU A 43 1.98 13.31 3.92
CA LEU A 43 0.83 12.97 4.77
C LEU A 43 0.53 14.03 5.83
N GLN A 44 1.52 14.82 6.25
CA GLN A 44 1.33 15.81 7.30
C GLN A 44 0.62 17.06 6.74
N THR A 45 1.04 17.51 5.55
CA THR A 45 0.45 18.71 4.94
C THR A 45 -0.68 18.40 3.96
N GLY A 46 -0.68 17.20 3.38
CA GLY A 46 -1.55 16.82 2.26
C GLY A 46 -1.08 17.38 0.91
N ASP A 47 0.10 18.01 0.86
CA ASP A 47 0.62 18.61 -0.35
C ASP A 47 1.09 17.54 -1.35
N CYS A 48 0.88 17.82 -2.63
CA CYS A 48 1.40 17.02 -3.72
C CYS A 48 2.90 17.29 -3.89
N VAL A 49 3.72 16.24 -3.70
CA VAL A 49 5.16 16.28 -3.98
C VAL A 49 5.39 16.14 -5.50
N PHE A 50 4.74 15.15 -6.11
CA PHE A 50 4.65 15.00 -7.56
C PHE A 50 3.40 14.22 -7.95
N SER A 51 2.93 14.42 -9.18
CA SER A 51 1.76 13.72 -9.72
C SER A 51 1.97 13.40 -11.19
N ASN A 52 1.43 12.26 -11.63
CA ASN A 52 1.58 11.75 -12.99
C ASN A 52 3.05 11.60 -13.42
N TYR A 53 3.95 11.30 -12.47
CA TYR A 53 5.34 11.01 -12.80
C TYR A 53 5.40 9.71 -13.59
N GLN A 54 6.13 9.71 -14.70
CA GLN A 54 6.38 8.54 -15.54
C GLN A 54 7.87 8.46 -15.85
N LEU A 55 8.38 7.23 -15.91
CA LEU A 55 9.69 6.95 -16.48
C LEU A 55 9.58 6.92 -18.02
N GLU A 56 10.73 6.78 -18.70
CA GLU A 56 10.78 6.68 -20.16
C GLU A 56 10.06 5.42 -20.67
N GLU A 57 10.35 4.25 -20.09
CA GLU A 57 9.46 3.09 -20.19
C GLU A 57 8.21 3.39 -19.36
N LYS A 58 7.02 3.04 -19.87
CA LYS A 58 5.75 3.43 -19.24
C LYS A 58 4.87 2.26 -18.87
N THR A 59 5.12 1.07 -19.39
CA THR A 59 4.14 -0.03 -19.36
C THR A 59 4.66 -1.25 -18.60
N TRP A 60 5.91 -1.63 -18.88
CA TRP A 60 6.52 -2.85 -18.34
C TRP A 60 7.44 -2.56 -17.17
N LEU A 61 6.92 -1.81 -16.19
CA LEU A 61 7.64 -1.47 -14.96
C LEU A 61 6.67 -1.35 -13.78
N GLY A 62 7.21 -1.27 -12.57
CA GLY A 62 6.44 -1.01 -11.35
C GLY A 62 7.35 -0.69 -10.18
N ILE A 63 6.76 -0.28 -9.06
CA ILE A 63 7.51 -0.14 -7.82
C ILE A 63 7.90 -1.54 -7.33
N GLU A 64 9.16 -1.70 -6.95
CA GLU A 64 9.63 -2.86 -6.21
C GLU A 64 9.48 -2.62 -4.70
N ALA A 65 10.12 -1.56 -4.21
CA ALA A 65 10.12 -1.18 -2.82
C ALA A 65 10.38 0.32 -2.66
N ILE A 66 10.16 0.82 -1.45
CA ILE A 66 10.64 2.12 -1.01
C ILE A 66 11.54 1.87 0.19
N TYR A 67 12.71 2.50 0.20
CA TYR A 67 13.60 2.54 1.36
C TYR A 67 13.90 3.99 1.68
N LYS A 68 13.59 4.42 2.92
CA LYS A 68 13.58 5.84 3.27
C LYS A 68 12.73 6.63 2.25
N ASP A 69 13.32 7.57 1.52
CA ASP A 69 12.67 8.38 0.48
C ASP A 69 13.15 8.05 -0.95
N VAL A 70 13.70 6.85 -1.14
CA VAL A 70 14.10 6.35 -2.47
C VAL A 70 13.11 5.29 -2.93
N ILE A 71 12.51 5.51 -4.10
CA ILE A 71 11.69 4.50 -4.78
C ILE A 71 12.62 3.65 -5.64
N TYR A 72 12.55 2.33 -5.47
CA TYR A 72 13.18 1.38 -6.36
C TYR A 72 12.13 0.82 -7.33
N PHE A 73 12.35 1.01 -8.62
CA PHE A 73 11.53 0.40 -9.67
C PHE A 73 12.21 -0.83 -10.27
N HIS A 74 11.40 -1.79 -10.71
CA HIS A 74 11.83 -2.87 -11.60
C HIS A 74 11.25 -2.66 -13.00
N LYS A 75 11.82 -3.36 -13.97
CA LYS A 75 11.19 -3.61 -15.28
C LYS A 75 10.88 -5.09 -15.49
N PHE A 76 9.94 -5.37 -16.38
CA PHE A 76 9.75 -6.70 -16.93
C PHE A 76 10.61 -6.83 -18.20
N PRO A 77 11.41 -7.90 -18.34
CA PRO A 77 12.21 -8.15 -19.53
C PRO A 77 11.35 -8.24 -20.79
N LYS A 78 10.15 -8.82 -20.66
CA LYS A 78 9.14 -8.96 -21.70
C LYS A 78 7.73 -9.04 -21.08
N PRO A 79 6.67 -8.72 -21.84
CA PRO A 79 5.28 -8.81 -21.39
C PRO A 79 4.87 -10.17 -20.80
N ASP A 80 5.46 -11.25 -21.30
CA ASP A 80 5.13 -12.64 -21.02
C ASP A 80 6.04 -13.28 -19.97
N LEU A 81 7.08 -12.57 -19.51
CA LEU A 81 8.05 -13.07 -18.54
C LEU A 81 7.92 -12.30 -17.22
N PRO A 82 7.40 -12.91 -16.15
CA PRO A 82 7.11 -12.23 -14.89
C PRO A 82 8.35 -11.94 -14.04
N GLY A 83 9.55 -12.31 -14.50
CA GLY A 83 10.77 -12.10 -13.74
C GLY A 83 11.15 -10.63 -13.69
N HIS A 84 11.12 -10.01 -12.52
CA HIS A 84 11.59 -8.63 -12.36
C HIS A 84 13.09 -8.56 -12.68
N LYS A 85 13.48 -7.51 -13.38
CA LYS A 85 14.86 -7.20 -13.73
C LYS A 85 15.08 -5.69 -13.65
N GLU A 86 16.35 -5.32 -13.55
CA GLU A 86 16.79 -3.94 -13.41
C GLU A 86 16.35 -3.32 -12.08
N ILE A 87 17.10 -2.31 -11.67
CA ILE A 87 16.79 -1.51 -10.48
C ILE A 87 17.02 -0.05 -10.86
N ILE A 88 15.95 0.73 -10.84
CA ILE A 88 16.00 2.19 -11.04
C ILE A 88 15.73 2.84 -9.69
N ALA A 89 16.69 3.61 -9.17
CA ALA A 89 16.56 4.32 -7.91
C ALA A 89 16.17 5.78 -8.16
N LEU A 90 15.02 6.19 -7.64
CA LEU A 90 14.50 7.56 -7.76
C LEU A 90 14.42 8.21 -6.39
N ASP A 91 15.06 9.35 -6.23
CA ASP A 91 14.90 10.19 -5.04
C ASP A 91 13.60 10.98 -5.12
N ILE A 92 12.73 10.84 -4.11
CA ILE A 92 11.41 11.49 -4.08
C ILE A 92 11.54 13.02 -4.04
N ALA A 93 12.49 13.54 -3.26
CA ALA A 93 12.60 14.99 -3.02
C ALA A 93 13.06 15.74 -4.28
N SER A 94 14.11 15.25 -4.94
CA SER A 94 14.65 15.87 -6.15
C SER A 94 13.96 15.41 -7.44
N GLN A 95 13.19 14.32 -7.39
CA GLN A 95 12.54 13.68 -8.54
C GLN A 95 13.54 13.22 -9.62
N LYS A 96 14.77 12.93 -9.20
CA LYS A 96 15.87 12.50 -10.08
C LYS A 96 16.19 11.04 -9.88
N VAL A 97 16.44 10.36 -10.99
CA VAL A 97 17.06 9.03 -10.97
C VAL A 97 18.48 9.21 -10.42
N LEU A 98 18.75 8.56 -9.28
CA LEU A 98 20.06 8.55 -8.64
C LEU A 98 21.02 7.63 -9.40
N TRP A 99 20.55 6.43 -9.72
CA TRP A 99 21.30 5.42 -10.44
C TRP A 99 20.36 4.38 -11.06
N HIS A 100 20.92 3.60 -11.98
CA HIS A 100 20.22 2.52 -12.67
C HIS A 100 21.16 1.33 -12.81
N ASN A 101 20.72 0.17 -12.36
CA ASN A 101 21.39 -1.11 -12.58
C ASN A 101 20.59 -1.93 -13.61
N ASN A 102 21.19 -2.27 -14.75
CA ASN A 102 20.53 -3.01 -15.83
C ASN A 102 20.61 -4.54 -15.70
N GLU A 103 21.38 -5.03 -14.74
CA GLU A 103 21.78 -6.44 -14.67
C GLU A 103 21.02 -7.18 -13.58
N ASN A 104 20.96 -6.56 -12.39
CA ASN A 104 20.45 -7.20 -11.18
C ASN A 104 18.96 -6.96 -11.00
N ALA A 105 18.32 -7.88 -10.29
CA ALA A 105 16.97 -7.75 -9.74
C ALA A 105 17.07 -7.45 -8.24
N PHE A 106 16.21 -6.57 -7.75
CA PHE A 106 16.14 -6.21 -6.33
C PHE A 106 15.65 -7.39 -5.48
N LEU A 107 16.11 -7.48 -4.22
CA LEU A 107 15.61 -8.43 -3.21
C LEU A 107 15.00 -7.71 -2.01
N PHE A 108 15.79 -6.87 -1.35
CA PHE A 108 15.37 -6.05 -0.20
C PHE A 108 16.38 -4.92 0.02
N ALA A 109 16.00 -3.92 0.81
CA ALA A 109 16.90 -2.85 1.24
C ALA A 109 17.01 -2.87 2.77
N TYR A 110 18.24 -2.80 3.27
CA TYR A 110 18.54 -2.87 4.70
C TYR A 110 19.91 -2.28 4.99
N GLN A 111 20.06 -1.57 6.11
CA GLN A 111 21.32 -0.95 6.54
C GLN A 111 22.04 -0.17 5.42
N ASP A 112 21.32 0.72 4.75
CA ASP A 112 21.87 1.57 3.67
C ASP A 112 22.43 0.79 2.47
N LYS A 113 21.98 -0.46 2.30
CA LYS A 113 22.32 -1.32 1.16
C LYS A 113 21.06 -1.81 0.46
N VAL A 114 21.16 -1.93 -0.86
CA VAL A 114 20.23 -2.69 -1.68
C VAL A 114 20.83 -4.07 -1.93
N TYR A 115 20.15 -5.10 -1.45
CA TYR A 115 20.46 -6.48 -1.75
C TYR A 115 19.82 -6.85 -3.09
N SER A 116 20.60 -7.45 -3.96
CA SER A 116 20.17 -7.76 -5.33
C SER A 116 20.78 -9.07 -5.81
N PHE A 117 20.27 -9.60 -6.91
CA PHE A 117 20.83 -10.78 -7.55
C PHE A 117 20.82 -10.68 -9.07
N THR A 118 21.76 -11.38 -9.68
CA THR A 118 21.68 -11.78 -11.09
C THR A 118 21.26 -13.25 -11.16
N GLN A 119 20.33 -13.55 -12.07
CA GLN A 119 19.89 -14.92 -12.34
C GLN A 119 20.92 -15.62 -13.24
N GLY A 120 21.58 -16.65 -12.71
CA GLY A 120 22.40 -17.60 -13.48
C GLY A 120 21.57 -18.77 -14.00
N PHE A 121 22.25 -19.79 -14.54
CA PHE A 121 21.60 -20.95 -15.16
C PHE A 121 20.88 -21.85 -14.12
N GLU A 122 21.59 -22.25 -13.06
CA GLU A 122 21.02 -23.02 -11.94
C GLU A 122 20.98 -22.24 -10.62
N ASP A 123 21.75 -21.15 -10.53
CA ASP A 123 21.95 -20.40 -9.29
C ASP A 123 21.67 -18.90 -9.44
N ARG A 124 21.45 -18.25 -8.30
CA ARG A 124 21.48 -16.79 -8.16
C ARG A 124 22.82 -16.36 -7.60
N TYR A 125 23.32 -15.24 -8.13
CA TYR A 125 24.51 -14.58 -7.63
C TYR A 125 24.10 -13.27 -6.96
N PHE A 126 24.32 -13.20 -5.66
CA PHE A 126 23.90 -12.12 -4.78
C PHE A 126 25.01 -11.09 -4.60
N LEU A 127 24.62 -9.82 -4.57
CA LEU A 127 25.51 -8.71 -4.25
C LEU A 127 24.75 -7.61 -3.53
N THR A 128 25.50 -6.69 -2.92
CA THR A 128 24.95 -5.47 -2.32
C THR A 128 25.40 -4.24 -3.09
N LEU A 129 24.48 -3.28 -3.23
CA LEU A 129 24.71 -1.96 -3.79
C LEU A 129 24.52 -0.91 -2.70
N ASP A 130 25.27 0.20 -2.77
CA ASP A 130 24.96 1.41 -2.02
C ASP A 130 23.54 1.89 -2.36
N TYR A 131 22.74 2.22 -1.35
CA TYR A 131 21.36 2.62 -1.60
C TYR A 131 21.24 3.94 -2.38
N LEU A 132 22.22 4.86 -2.26
CA LEU A 132 22.23 6.17 -2.91
C LEU A 132 23.06 6.23 -4.19
N SER A 133 24.21 5.55 -4.24
CA SER A 133 25.10 5.63 -5.40
C SER A 133 24.94 4.46 -6.38
N GLY A 134 24.37 3.34 -5.93
CA GLY A 134 24.31 2.11 -6.72
C GLY A 134 25.66 1.42 -6.90
N GLU A 135 26.71 1.88 -6.21
CA GLU A 135 28.03 1.25 -6.24
C GLU A 135 28.00 -0.10 -5.52
N GLN A 136 28.58 -1.12 -6.12
CA GLN A 136 28.70 -2.43 -5.48
C GLN A 136 29.57 -2.33 -4.21
N LYS A 137 29.06 -2.83 -3.09
CA LYS A 137 29.78 -2.90 -1.82
C LYS A 137 30.34 -4.29 -1.53
N GLU A 138 29.51 -5.33 -1.70
CA GLU A 138 29.87 -6.71 -1.37
C GLU A 138 29.37 -7.68 -2.44
N ASN A 139 30.16 -8.72 -2.71
CA ASN A 139 29.74 -9.88 -3.48
C ASN A 139 29.47 -11.03 -2.50
N LEU A 140 28.22 -11.49 -2.46
CA LEU A 140 27.76 -12.54 -1.54
C LEU A 140 27.72 -13.91 -2.22
N GLY A 141 28.12 -14.00 -3.50
CA GLY A 141 28.13 -15.24 -4.26
C GLY A 141 26.75 -15.90 -4.30
N SER A 142 26.69 -17.21 -4.10
CA SER A 142 25.43 -17.96 -4.04
C SER A 142 25.09 -18.42 -2.62
N ASP A 143 25.45 -17.62 -1.61
CA ASP A 143 25.15 -17.92 -0.20
C ASP A 143 23.70 -17.58 0.16
N TYR A 144 22.79 -18.49 -0.17
CA TYR A 144 21.36 -18.35 0.16
C TYR A 144 21.11 -18.28 1.67
N THR A 145 21.92 -18.96 2.49
CA THR A 145 21.72 -18.98 3.95
C THR A 145 21.97 -17.62 4.55
N LEU A 146 23.09 -16.98 4.20
CA LEU A 146 23.41 -15.63 4.63
C LEU A 146 22.35 -14.63 4.17
N VAL A 147 21.98 -14.66 2.88
CA VAL A 147 21.01 -13.72 2.31
C VAL A 147 19.63 -13.87 2.96
N ASN A 148 19.18 -15.10 3.22
CA ASN A 148 17.92 -15.34 3.90
C ASN A 148 17.94 -14.85 5.37
N SER A 149 19.08 -15.00 6.06
CA SER A 149 19.25 -14.46 7.42
C SER A 149 19.15 -12.94 7.43
N LEU A 150 19.86 -12.26 6.51
CA LEU A 150 19.83 -10.81 6.39
C LEU A 150 18.45 -10.28 5.99
N ARG A 151 17.71 -11.03 5.15
CA ARG A 151 16.33 -10.72 4.83
C ARG A 151 15.43 -10.81 6.06
N ALA A 152 15.57 -11.86 6.86
CA ALA A 152 14.80 -12.02 8.09
C ALA A 152 15.10 -10.90 9.10
N GLU A 153 16.36 -10.49 9.22
CA GLU A 153 16.74 -9.31 10.03
C GLU A 153 16.08 -8.02 9.51
N SER A 154 16.10 -7.81 8.18
CA SER A 154 15.43 -6.67 7.54
C SER A 154 13.93 -6.66 7.81
N ASP A 155 13.26 -7.81 7.72
CA ASP A 155 11.82 -7.92 7.98
C ASP A 155 11.49 -7.72 9.46
N ASN A 156 12.33 -8.21 10.38
CA ASN A 156 12.18 -8.01 11.83
C ASN A 156 12.45 -6.55 12.27
N ALA A 157 13.25 -5.80 11.52
CA ALA A 157 13.53 -4.40 11.79
C ALA A 157 12.36 -3.46 11.41
N LYS A 158 11.37 -3.93 10.64
CA LYS A 158 10.20 -3.13 10.25
C LYS A 158 9.27 -2.96 11.44
N ASP A 159 8.92 -1.71 11.72
CA ASP A 159 7.90 -1.38 12.70
C ASP A 159 6.51 -1.46 12.07
N TRP A 160 5.84 -2.60 12.27
CA TRP A 160 4.45 -2.80 11.86
C TRP A 160 3.44 -2.28 12.90
N SER A 161 3.87 -1.87 14.10
CA SER A 161 2.96 -1.46 15.18
C SER A 161 2.23 -0.15 14.88
N VAL A 162 2.77 0.65 13.94
CA VAL A 162 2.15 1.88 13.44
C VAL A 162 1.05 1.61 12.41
N TYR A 163 0.91 0.38 11.92
CA TYR A 163 -0.15 -0.01 11.00
C TYR A 163 -1.27 -0.73 11.75
N VAL A 164 -2.51 -0.44 11.35
CA VAL A 164 -3.68 -1.23 11.74
C VAL A 164 -4.41 -1.64 10.47
N TYR A 165 -4.32 -2.93 10.16
CA TYR A 165 -5.08 -3.56 9.09
C TYR A 165 -6.40 -4.12 9.64
N PRO A 166 -7.46 -4.14 8.84
CA PRO A 166 -8.72 -4.69 9.29
C PRO A 166 -8.64 -6.20 9.48
N GLU A 167 -9.25 -6.69 10.56
CA GLU A 167 -9.49 -8.10 10.78
C GLU A 167 -10.72 -8.57 10.01
N LEU A 168 -10.65 -9.76 9.44
CA LEU A 168 -11.76 -10.38 8.72
C LEU A 168 -12.61 -11.28 9.61
N ASN A 169 -12.03 -11.81 10.69
CA ASN A 169 -12.68 -12.76 11.56
C ASN A 169 -13.40 -12.05 12.71
N LEU A 170 -14.69 -11.78 12.59
CA LEU A 170 -15.47 -11.11 13.63
C LEU A 170 -15.49 -11.87 14.98
N SER A 171 -15.12 -13.15 15.02
CA SER A 171 -15.04 -13.91 16.28
C SER A 171 -13.86 -13.52 17.18
N THR A 172 -12.86 -12.83 16.65
CA THR A 172 -11.72 -12.30 17.44
C THR A 172 -12.08 -10.99 18.15
N ALA A 173 -13.17 -10.33 17.73
CA ALA A 173 -13.65 -9.11 18.37
C ALA A 173 -14.19 -9.38 19.78
N ASP A 174 -14.03 -8.40 20.67
CA ASP A 174 -14.76 -8.40 21.93
C ASP A 174 -16.28 -8.34 21.70
N GLU A 175 -17.05 -8.82 22.68
CA GLU A 175 -18.51 -8.95 22.53
C GLU A 175 -19.21 -7.61 22.27
N ALA A 176 -18.72 -6.51 22.86
CA ALA A 176 -19.33 -5.19 22.65
C ALA A 176 -19.09 -4.68 21.23
N THR A 177 -17.86 -4.82 20.72
CA THR A 177 -17.51 -4.50 19.32
C THR A 177 -18.35 -5.33 18.35
N LYS A 178 -18.42 -6.66 18.58
CA LYS A 178 -19.21 -7.58 17.77
C LYS A 178 -20.69 -7.22 17.74
N GLN A 179 -21.31 -6.98 18.89
CA GLN A 179 -22.72 -6.59 18.97
C GLN A 179 -22.98 -5.25 18.28
N THR A 180 -22.05 -4.30 18.39
CA THR A 180 -22.17 -3.00 17.70
C THR A 180 -22.20 -3.17 16.18
N ILE A 181 -21.28 -3.96 15.63
CA ILE A 181 -21.22 -4.25 14.18
C ILE A 181 -22.48 -4.98 13.72
N LEU A 182 -22.89 -6.03 14.42
CA LEU A 182 -24.07 -6.83 14.05
C LEU A 182 -25.36 -6.02 14.16
N SER A 183 -25.49 -5.17 15.17
CA SER A 183 -26.65 -4.28 15.33
C SER A 183 -26.70 -3.25 14.20
N PHE A 184 -25.57 -2.63 13.86
CA PHE A 184 -25.50 -1.65 12.76
C PHE A 184 -25.86 -2.28 11.42
N THR A 185 -25.34 -3.48 11.16
CA THR A 185 -25.50 -4.16 9.87
C THR A 185 -26.81 -4.95 9.75
N ARG A 186 -27.62 -5.05 10.81
CA ARG A 186 -28.85 -5.86 10.86
C ARG A 186 -29.88 -5.52 9.78
N SER A 187 -29.96 -4.24 9.38
CA SER A 187 -30.90 -3.80 8.33
C SER A 187 -30.40 -4.07 6.91
N PHE A 188 -29.18 -4.58 6.75
CA PHE A 188 -28.55 -4.84 5.46
C PHE A 188 -28.52 -6.33 5.16
N SER A 189 -28.66 -6.67 3.89
CA SER A 189 -28.42 -8.03 3.39
C SER A 189 -26.92 -8.24 3.21
N VAL A 190 -26.19 -8.41 4.31
CA VAL A 190 -24.73 -8.53 4.29
C VAL A 190 -24.29 -9.81 3.58
N LYS A 191 -23.24 -9.71 2.75
CA LYS A 191 -22.59 -10.82 2.05
C LYS A 191 -21.09 -10.82 2.33
N GLY A 192 -20.53 -12.02 2.52
CA GLY A 192 -19.12 -12.18 2.84
C GLY A 192 -18.76 -11.77 4.26
N GLU A 193 -17.47 -11.62 4.50
CA GLU A 193 -16.91 -11.16 5.77
C GLU A 193 -17.06 -9.64 5.94
N ILE A 194 -17.05 -9.20 7.20
CA ILE A 194 -16.98 -7.79 7.59
C ILE A 194 -15.53 -7.51 7.97
N GLU A 195 -14.86 -6.62 7.24
CA GLU A 195 -13.52 -6.18 7.62
C GLU A 195 -13.65 -5.11 8.70
N TRP A 196 -12.97 -5.26 9.84
CA TRP A 196 -13.13 -4.34 10.96
C TRP A 196 -11.82 -3.99 11.64
N ALA A 197 -11.72 -2.78 12.18
CA ALA A 197 -10.58 -2.34 12.97
C ALA A 197 -11.06 -1.44 14.11
N SER A 198 -10.31 -1.45 15.20
CA SER A 198 -10.63 -0.68 16.40
C SER A 198 -9.39 0.06 16.88
N ILE A 199 -9.50 1.38 17.07
CA ILE A 199 -8.42 2.22 17.61
C ILE A 199 -9.02 3.17 18.63
N ASN A 200 -8.63 3.05 19.90
CA ASN A 200 -9.20 3.80 21.01
C ASN A 200 -10.75 3.71 20.99
N GLU A 201 -11.43 4.85 20.96
CA GLU A 201 -12.90 4.97 20.91
C GLU A 201 -13.49 4.87 19.50
N LEU A 202 -12.66 4.60 18.49
CA LEU A 202 -13.09 4.52 17.10
C LEU A 202 -13.24 3.05 16.68
N LEU A 203 -14.42 2.71 16.18
CA LEU A 203 -14.70 1.43 15.53
C LEU A 203 -14.94 1.68 14.05
N MET A 204 -14.14 1.05 13.19
CA MET A 204 -14.22 1.14 11.74
C MET A 204 -14.53 -0.21 11.16
N PHE A 205 -15.40 -0.28 10.17
CA PHE A 205 -15.67 -1.53 9.46
C PHE A 205 -16.21 -1.30 8.05
N SER A 206 -15.91 -2.24 7.16
CA SER A 206 -16.44 -2.32 5.80
C SER A 206 -17.28 -3.59 5.64
N PHE A 207 -18.36 -3.52 4.87
CA PHE A 207 -19.22 -4.66 4.58
C PHE A 207 -19.90 -4.53 3.22
N HIS A 208 -20.19 -5.67 2.60
CA HIS A 208 -20.92 -5.72 1.33
C HIS A 208 -22.40 -5.91 1.60
N ALA A 209 -23.22 -4.95 1.20
CA ALA A 209 -24.67 -5.07 1.23
C ALA A 209 -25.18 -5.47 -0.15
N LYS A 210 -26.02 -6.50 -0.22
CA LYS A 210 -26.72 -6.89 -1.44
C LYS A 210 -27.88 -5.94 -1.73
N GLU A 211 -27.86 -5.35 -2.91
CA GLU A 211 -28.89 -4.44 -3.42
C GLU A 211 -29.98 -5.21 -4.19
N LYS A 212 -31.04 -4.50 -4.61
CA LYS A 212 -32.22 -5.11 -5.26
C LYS A 212 -31.93 -5.82 -6.59
N ASP A 213 -30.87 -5.43 -7.29
CA ASP A 213 -30.48 -5.96 -8.60
C ASP A 213 -29.45 -7.12 -8.49
N GLU A 214 -29.33 -7.73 -7.31
CA GLU A 214 -28.36 -8.77 -6.97
C GLU A 214 -26.90 -8.30 -6.93
N LYS A 215 -26.62 -7.03 -7.27
CA LYS A 215 -25.27 -6.47 -7.13
C LYS A 215 -24.98 -6.09 -5.68
N LEU A 216 -23.72 -5.86 -5.41
CA LEU A 216 -23.22 -5.51 -4.08
C LEU A 216 -22.80 -4.04 -4.04
N THR A 217 -22.99 -3.43 -2.89
CA THR A 217 -22.40 -2.15 -2.50
C THR A 217 -21.45 -2.41 -1.34
N ASN A 218 -20.17 -2.11 -1.51
CA ASN A 218 -19.20 -2.10 -0.40
C ASN A 218 -19.32 -0.77 0.34
N ARG A 219 -19.63 -0.82 1.63
CA ARG A 219 -19.86 0.34 2.49
C ARG A 219 -18.84 0.35 3.61
N PHE A 220 -18.27 1.51 3.89
CA PHE A 220 -17.40 1.76 5.04
C PHE A 220 -18.11 2.62 6.07
N VAL A 221 -17.90 2.32 7.34
CA VAL A 221 -18.46 3.06 8.46
C VAL A 221 -17.41 3.22 9.55
N ALA A 222 -17.34 4.41 10.13
CA ALA A 222 -16.62 4.68 11.36
C ALA A 222 -17.57 5.23 12.42
N LEU A 223 -17.59 4.60 13.58
CA LEU A 223 -18.45 4.90 14.73
C LEU A 223 -17.61 5.27 15.95
N ASN A 224 -18.15 6.11 16.82
CA ASN A 224 -17.65 6.21 18.19
C ASN A 224 -18.19 5.04 19.01
N LYS A 225 -17.31 4.21 19.60
CA LYS A 225 -17.68 3.00 20.35
C LYS A 225 -18.65 3.26 21.50
N ASN A 226 -18.39 4.30 22.29
CA ASN A 226 -19.17 4.59 23.49
C ASN A 226 -20.58 5.09 23.19
N SER A 227 -20.71 6.01 22.23
CA SER A 227 -21.99 6.61 21.88
C SER A 227 -22.72 5.88 20.75
N THR A 228 -22.05 4.97 20.05
CA THR A 228 -22.50 4.34 18.79
C THR A 228 -22.83 5.33 17.67
N LYS A 229 -22.45 6.61 17.84
CA LYS A 229 -22.71 7.67 16.85
C LYS A 229 -21.83 7.45 15.63
N THR A 230 -22.44 7.45 14.45
CA THR A 230 -21.73 7.47 13.17
C THR A 230 -20.92 8.76 13.02
N ILE A 231 -19.63 8.60 12.79
CA ILE A 231 -18.69 9.69 12.53
C ILE A 231 -18.53 9.87 11.01
N VAL A 232 -18.32 8.76 10.29
CA VAL A 232 -18.22 8.73 8.83
C VAL A 232 -18.95 7.50 8.31
N ALA A 233 -19.60 7.66 7.15
CA ALA A 233 -20.11 6.57 6.34
C ALA A 233 -19.81 6.89 4.87
N GLU A 234 -19.19 5.96 4.17
CA GLU A 234 -18.79 6.10 2.77
C GLU A 234 -19.26 4.89 1.98
N THR A 235 -19.72 5.11 0.76
CA THR A 235 -19.81 4.03 -0.22
C THR A 235 -18.46 3.89 -0.90
N LEU A 236 -17.84 2.72 -0.79
CA LEU A 236 -16.53 2.44 -1.34
C LEU A 236 -16.60 1.99 -2.79
N ASN A 237 -17.54 1.08 -3.07
CA ASN A 237 -17.77 0.55 -4.41
C ASN A 237 -19.25 0.31 -4.61
N GLU A 238 -19.80 0.75 -5.74
CA GLU A 238 -21.19 0.51 -6.13
C GLU A 238 -21.29 -0.52 -7.25
N ASN A 239 -22.41 -1.25 -7.28
CA ASN A 239 -22.76 -2.13 -8.40
C ASN A 239 -21.71 -3.20 -8.73
N VAL A 240 -21.01 -3.71 -7.71
CA VAL A 240 -19.96 -4.74 -7.91
C VAL A 240 -20.54 -6.14 -7.85
N THR A 241 -19.96 -7.05 -8.62
CA THR A 241 -20.37 -8.47 -8.68
C THR A 241 -19.52 -9.38 -7.79
N ALA A 242 -18.41 -8.87 -7.27
CA ALA A 242 -17.47 -9.58 -6.43
C ALA A 242 -17.32 -8.89 -5.06
N LEU A 243 -16.95 -9.67 -4.05
CA LEU A 243 -16.52 -9.14 -2.76
C LEU A 243 -15.13 -8.53 -2.93
N LEU A 244 -14.98 -7.27 -2.54
CA LEU A 244 -13.73 -6.52 -2.61
C LEU A 244 -13.13 -6.39 -1.21
N THR A 245 -11.90 -6.85 -1.03
CA THR A 245 -11.17 -6.79 0.24
C THR A 245 -10.18 -5.62 0.27
N ASP A 246 -9.50 -5.45 1.41
CA ASP A 246 -8.43 -4.47 1.62
C ASP A 246 -8.92 -3.03 1.40
N SER A 247 -10.15 -2.79 1.86
CA SER A 247 -10.90 -1.57 1.60
C SER A 247 -10.33 -0.34 2.29
N PHE A 248 -9.68 -0.55 3.44
CA PHE A 248 -9.09 0.50 4.25
C PHE A 248 -7.96 -0.04 5.13
N PHE A 249 -7.10 0.84 5.59
CA PHE A 249 -6.12 0.57 6.65
C PHE A 249 -5.77 1.88 7.36
N VAL A 250 -5.14 1.77 8.53
CA VAL A 250 -4.62 2.93 9.26
C VAL A 250 -3.10 2.85 9.30
N TYR A 251 -2.45 4.00 9.12
CA TYR A 251 -1.04 4.21 9.41
C TYR A 251 -0.89 5.41 10.31
N LYS A 252 -0.29 5.22 11.50
CA LYS A 252 -0.24 6.22 12.59
C LYS A 252 -1.65 6.77 12.87
N ASP A 253 -1.86 8.05 12.62
CA ASP A 253 -3.15 8.73 12.81
C ASP A 253 -3.89 8.98 11.49
N PHE A 254 -3.49 8.33 10.38
CA PHE A 254 -4.11 8.48 9.07
C PHE A 254 -4.88 7.22 8.68
N LEU A 255 -6.18 7.38 8.37
CA LEU A 255 -7.02 6.35 7.78
C LEU A 255 -7.02 6.52 6.25
N PHE A 256 -6.71 5.45 5.55
CA PHE A 256 -6.71 5.37 4.09
C PHE A 256 -7.91 4.53 3.65
N ILE A 257 -8.70 5.07 2.73
CA ILE A 257 -9.86 4.39 2.16
C ILE A 257 -9.69 4.34 0.64
N LEU A 258 -9.83 3.16 0.05
CA LEU A 258 -9.86 2.97 -1.40
C LEU A 258 -11.31 2.96 -1.90
N LYS A 259 -11.63 3.89 -2.82
CA LYS A 259 -12.95 4.00 -3.46
C LYS A 259 -12.84 3.74 -4.95
N GLU A 260 -13.76 2.94 -5.49
CA GLU A 260 -13.90 2.60 -6.91
C GLU A 260 -12.60 2.16 -7.61
N LYS A 261 -11.63 1.67 -6.81
CA LYS A 261 -10.25 1.34 -7.22
C LYS A 261 -9.45 2.48 -7.86
N ASN A 262 -9.92 3.74 -7.85
CA ASN A 262 -9.26 4.87 -8.51
C ASN A 262 -9.18 6.13 -7.66
N GLU A 263 -9.72 6.09 -6.45
CA GLU A 263 -9.69 7.19 -5.49
C GLU A 263 -9.16 6.70 -4.14
N VAL A 264 -8.19 7.42 -3.58
CA VAL A 264 -7.68 7.20 -2.22
C VAL A 264 -8.10 8.40 -1.38
N VAL A 265 -8.88 8.17 -0.33
CA VAL A 265 -9.30 9.21 0.61
C VAL A 265 -8.55 9.04 1.92
N VAL A 266 -7.95 10.13 2.40
CA VAL A 266 -7.19 10.15 3.65
C VAL A 266 -7.96 10.96 4.70
N TYR A 267 -8.15 10.38 5.88
CA TYR A 267 -8.70 11.05 7.06
C TYR A 267 -7.64 11.10 8.17
N VAL A 268 -7.61 12.18 8.95
CA VAL A 268 -6.86 12.20 10.21
C VAL A 268 -7.79 11.73 11.33
N LEU A 269 -7.32 10.79 12.15
CA LEU A 269 -8.06 10.18 13.26
C LEU A 269 -8.14 11.11 14.47
N ARG A 270 -7.00 11.67 14.89
CA ARG A 270 -6.90 12.67 15.96
C ARG A 270 -7.08 14.08 15.40
N GLN A 271 -7.75 14.93 16.16
CA GLN A 271 -7.51 16.37 16.04
C GLN A 271 -6.51 16.67 17.14
N ASP A 272 -5.37 17.26 16.81
CA ASP A 272 -4.55 17.90 17.82
C ASP A 272 -5.43 18.86 18.60
N GLN A 273 -5.38 18.72 19.93
CA GLN A 273 -5.85 19.76 20.82
C GLN A 273 -4.83 20.88 20.73
N ASP A 274 -5.08 21.84 19.85
CA ASP A 274 -4.54 23.19 20.02
C ASP A 274 -5.31 23.90 21.15
#